data_AF-B8DSN2-F1
#
_entry.id   AF-B8DSN2-F1
#
_cell.length_a   1.000
_cell.length_b   1.000
_cell.length_c   1.000
_cell.angle_alpha   90.00
_cell.angle_beta   90.00
_cell.angle_gamma   90.00
#
_symmetry.space_group_name_H-M   'P 1'
#
loop_
_entity.id
_entity.type
_entity.pdbx_description
1 polymer ?
#
loop_
_entity_poly.entity_id
_entity_poly.type
_entity_poly.pdbx_seq_one_letter_code
_entity_poly.pdbx_strand_id
1 'polypeptide(L)'
;MALTITTSNLNGIRAAKRKGFDHWAKAHTPNVWCMQETRAPQEIIADIYGELAADYVHAGKIASPEELHTLVDVCRIKGRAGVGMISDMPVLETRVGLPGLEEDVDSGRWIEADVRTEQGYVITVVCVYVHAGGLVDDPKEAQKYRFLDTMTERMQQLQDEAASGGRQAVVCGDFNIAHNPIDLKNPKSNENNNGYFPRERAYMDKWIDQMDYVDVMRDLAGDIQGPYTWWSQRGRAFDNDSGWRLDYQFATPELAQQARGFVVDRASSYDSRWSDHAPLTISYDV
;
A
#
# COMPACT_ATOMS: atom_id res chain seq x y z
N MET A 1 11.92 -18.76 5.50
CA MET A 1 10.43 -18.77 5.60
C MET A 1 9.89 -17.88 4.48
N ALA A 2 8.58 -17.87 4.19
CA ALA A 2 8.05 -16.95 3.16
C ALA A 2 7.94 -15.52 3.73
N LEU A 3 8.53 -14.54 3.05
CA LEU A 3 8.36 -13.11 3.31
C LEU A 3 6.89 -12.72 3.07
N THR A 4 6.25 -12.11 4.05
CA THR A 4 4.89 -11.57 3.90
C THR A 4 4.90 -10.05 3.92
N ILE A 5 4.44 -9.44 2.83
CA ILE A 5 4.27 -7.98 2.73
C ILE A 5 2.79 -7.69 2.70
N THR A 6 2.33 -6.86 3.64
CA THR A 6 0.94 -6.39 3.67
C THR A 6 0.88 -4.89 3.39
N THR A 7 -0.11 -4.46 2.60
CA THR A 7 -0.50 -3.05 2.49
C THR A 7 -1.93 -2.83 2.99
N SER A 8 -2.19 -1.71 3.64
CA SER A 8 -3.51 -1.37 4.19
C SER A 8 -3.72 0.13 4.33
N ASN A 9 -4.70 0.70 3.63
CA ASN A 9 -5.22 2.02 3.97
C ASN A 9 -6.10 1.93 5.24
N LEU A 10 -5.68 2.63 6.30
CA LEU A 10 -6.33 2.57 7.61
C LEU A 10 -7.49 3.56 7.76
N ASN A 11 -7.60 4.55 6.88
CA ASN A 11 -8.55 5.67 6.97
C ASN A 11 -8.54 6.33 8.38
N GLY A 12 -7.35 6.46 8.95
CA GLY A 12 -7.06 6.96 10.29
C GLY A 12 -6.75 5.86 11.30
N ILE A 13 -5.48 5.73 11.69
CA ILE A 13 -4.97 4.67 12.59
C ILE A 13 -5.69 4.64 13.95
N ARG A 14 -6.02 5.81 14.53
CA ARG A 14 -6.81 5.88 15.78
C ARG A 14 -8.20 5.31 15.61
N ALA A 15 -8.85 5.58 14.48
CA ALA A 15 -10.20 5.13 14.21
C ALA A 15 -10.22 3.63 13.93
N ALA A 16 -9.28 3.15 13.12
CA ALA A 16 -9.07 1.73 12.89
C ALA A 16 -8.81 0.98 14.20
N LYS A 17 -8.00 1.54 15.12
CA LYS A 17 -7.66 0.86 16.39
C LYS A 17 -8.89 0.68 17.26
N ARG A 18 -9.72 1.72 17.38
CA ARG A 18 -11.01 1.62 18.09
C ARG A 18 -11.97 0.58 17.48
N LYS A 19 -11.77 0.22 16.21
CA LYS A 19 -12.53 -0.80 15.49
C LYS A 19 -11.84 -2.17 15.47
N GLY A 20 -10.72 -2.32 16.18
CA GLY A 20 -10.07 -3.61 16.39
C GLY A 20 -9.10 -4.05 15.30
N PHE A 21 -8.45 -3.14 14.58
CA PHE A 21 -7.40 -3.56 13.62
C PHE A 21 -6.25 -4.28 14.33
N ASP A 22 -5.97 -3.95 15.59
CA ASP A 22 -4.92 -4.57 16.39
C ASP A 22 -5.17 -6.08 16.61
N HIS A 23 -6.43 -6.53 16.67
CA HIS A 23 -6.75 -7.95 16.65
C HIS A 23 -6.31 -8.62 15.33
N TRP A 24 -6.52 -7.93 14.20
CA TRP A 24 -6.04 -8.40 12.90
C TRP A 24 -4.50 -8.45 12.89
N ALA A 25 -3.84 -7.41 13.36
CA ALA A 25 -2.38 -7.32 13.39
C ALA A 25 -1.77 -8.45 14.22
N LYS A 26 -2.33 -8.71 15.41
CA LYS A 26 -1.93 -9.79 16.30
C LYS A 26 -2.08 -11.17 15.68
N ALA A 27 -3.14 -11.39 14.89
CA ALA A 27 -3.42 -12.67 14.25
C ALA A 27 -2.50 -12.96 13.05
N HIS A 28 -2.02 -11.92 12.37
CA HIS A 28 -1.32 -12.07 11.09
C HIS A 28 0.18 -11.76 11.15
N THR A 29 0.60 -10.82 12.00
CA THR A 29 2.01 -10.39 12.19
C THR A 29 2.86 -10.44 10.90
N PRO A 30 2.46 -9.72 9.84
CA PRO A 30 3.20 -9.75 8.58
C PRO A 30 4.64 -9.27 8.77
N ASN A 31 5.56 -9.76 7.95
CA ASN A 31 6.96 -9.38 8.08
C ASN A 31 7.18 -7.89 7.81
N VAL A 32 6.54 -7.36 6.76
CA VAL A 32 6.51 -5.93 6.47
C VAL A 32 5.06 -5.50 6.32
N TRP A 33 4.67 -4.43 7.01
CA TRP A 33 3.34 -3.86 6.90
C TRP A 33 3.36 -2.39 6.56
N CYS A 34 2.90 -2.08 5.36
CA CYS A 34 2.71 -0.75 4.82
C CYS A 34 1.31 -0.23 5.15
N MET A 35 1.23 0.92 5.80
CA MET A 35 -0.01 1.54 6.27
C MET A 35 -0.19 2.90 5.61
N GLN A 36 -1.33 3.12 4.97
CA GLN A 36 -1.70 4.41 4.39
C GLN A 36 -2.78 5.10 5.21
N GLU A 37 -2.88 6.41 5.03
CA GLU A 37 -3.83 7.26 5.73
C GLU A 37 -3.82 7.09 7.25
N THR A 38 -2.64 7.12 7.85
CA THR A 38 -2.50 7.06 9.32
C THR A 38 -3.24 8.23 9.99
N ARG A 39 -3.25 9.42 9.38
CA ARG A 39 -4.00 10.63 9.80
C ARG A 39 -3.81 10.97 11.29
N ALA A 40 -2.62 10.73 11.81
CA ALA A 40 -2.29 10.90 13.21
C ALA A 40 -0.93 11.58 13.39
N PRO A 41 -0.77 12.37 14.46
CA PRO A 41 0.55 12.83 14.89
C PRO A 41 1.49 11.66 15.22
N GLN A 42 2.80 11.91 15.12
CA GLN A 42 3.84 10.91 15.33
C GLN A 42 3.73 10.21 16.68
N GLU A 43 3.43 10.96 17.76
CA GLU A 43 3.33 10.42 19.11
C GLU A 43 2.23 9.35 19.23
N ILE A 44 1.09 9.55 18.57
CA ILE A 44 0.00 8.58 18.58
C ILE A 44 0.35 7.34 17.76
N ILE A 45 1.07 7.51 16.65
CA ILE A 45 1.51 6.38 15.82
C ILE A 45 2.53 5.55 16.61
N ALA A 46 3.49 6.21 17.26
CA ALA A 46 4.51 5.57 18.08
C ALA A 46 3.90 4.76 19.24
N ASP A 47 2.91 5.31 19.96
CA ASP A 47 2.21 4.59 21.03
C ASP A 47 1.56 3.29 20.50
N ILE A 48 0.85 3.38 19.37
CA ILE A 48 0.20 2.21 18.76
C ILE A 48 1.23 1.20 18.28
N TYR A 49 2.33 1.64 17.67
CA TYR A 49 3.41 0.76 17.24
C TYR A 49 4.11 0.06 18.40
N GLY A 50 4.24 0.72 19.56
CA GLY A 50 4.74 0.09 20.78
C GLY A 50 3.85 -1.07 21.26
N GLU A 51 2.53 -0.92 21.16
CA GLU A 51 1.59 -2.02 21.44
C GLU A 51 1.73 -3.16 20.42
N LEU A 52 1.83 -2.83 19.13
CA LEU A 52 2.04 -3.84 18.07
C LEU A 52 3.35 -4.60 18.26
N ALA A 53 4.43 -3.92 18.67
CA ALA A 53 5.72 -4.54 18.94
C ALA A 53 5.62 -5.63 20.02
N ALA A 54 4.79 -5.43 21.05
CA ALA A 54 4.51 -6.46 22.05
C ALA A 54 3.79 -7.69 21.45
N ASP A 55 2.86 -7.49 20.53
CA ASP A 55 2.20 -8.60 19.82
C ASP A 55 3.17 -9.34 18.89
N TYR A 56 4.12 -8.65 18.24
CA TYR A 56 5.18 -9.29 17.44
C TYR A 56 6.14 -10.12 18.30
N VAL A 57 6.50 -9.64 19.50
CA VAL A 57 7.24 -10.44 20.49
C VAL A 57 6.44 -11.68 20.90
N HIS A 58 5.15 -11.52 21.20
CA HIS A 58 4.28 -12.64 21.60
C HIS A 58 4.14 -13.69 20.49
N ALA A 59 4.11 -13.26 19.23
CA ALA A 59 4.09 -14.14 18.07
C ALA A 59 5.46 -14.79 17.77
N GLY A 60 6.51 -14.46 18.52
CA GLY A 60 7.87 -14.99 18.33
C GLY A 60 8.56 -14.47 17.06
N LYS A 61 8.12 -13.32 16.53
CA LYS A 61 8.65 -12.72 15.31
C LYS A 61 9.93 -11.91 15.56
N ILE A 62 10.03 -11.33 16.75
CA ILE A 62 11.18 -10.57 17.26
C ILE A 62 11.41 -10.93 18.73
N ALA A 63 12.64 -10.73 19.23
CA ALA A 63 12.99 -11.08 20.61
C ALA A 63 12.58 -10.01 21.64
N SER A 64 12.54 -8.75 21.22
CA SER A 64 12.10 -7.63 22.06
C SER A 64 11.41 -6.53 21.24
N PRO A 65 10.60 -5.65 21.86
CA PRO A 65 9.88 -4.61 21.13
C PRO A 65 10.77 -3.65 20.33
N GLU A 66 12.01 -3.45 20.76
CA GLU A 66 13.00 -2.56 20.14
C GLU A 66 13.53 -3.10 18.80
N GLU A 67 13.33 -4.39 18.51
CA GLU A 67 13.69 -5.00 17.24
C GLU A 67 12.63 -4.78 16.14
N LEU A 68 11.44 -4.27 16.49
CA LEU A 68 10.46 -3.87 15.49
C LEU A 68 10.90 -2.55 14.84
N HIS A 69 11.30 -2.62 13.58
CA HIS A 69 11.63 -1.41 12.83
C HIS A 69 10.35 -0.65 12.48
N THR A 70 10.37 0.67 12.64
CA THR A 70 9.24 1.53 12.30
C THR A 70 9.71 2.70 11.44
N LEU A 71 8.96 3.04 10.40
CA LEU A 71 9.18 4.22 9.56
C LEU A 71 7.84 4.93 9.35
N VAL A 72 7.81 6.25 9.53
CA VAL A 72 6.57 7.04 9.44
C VAL A 72 6.87 8.35 8.75
N ASP A 73 5.98 8.76 7.85
CA ASP A 73 5.91 10.13 7.35
C ASP A 73 4.50 10.68 7.60
N VAL A 74 4.43 11.70 8.47
CA VAL A 74 3.17 12.35 8.85
C VAL A 74 2.90 13.48 7.88
N CYS A 75 1.67 13.55 7.36
CA CYS A 75 1.28 14.69 6.53
C CYS A 75 1.34 15.99 7.34
N ARG A 76 1.98 17.01 6.77
CA ARG A 76 2.08 18.36 7.32
C ARG A 76 0.71 19.01 7.51
N ILE A 77 -0.29 18.60 6.71
CA ILE A 77 -1.69 18.96 6.96
C ILE A 77 -2.30 18.01 8.00
N LYS A 78 -2.53 18.55 9.20
CA LYS A 78 -3.07 17.79 10.33
C LYS A 78 -4.34 16.99 9.96
N GLY A 79 -4.34 15.71 10.28
CA GLY A 79 -5.47 14.81 10.09
C GLY A 79 -5.71 14.34 8.64
N ARG A 80 -4.78 14.62 7.73
CA ARG A 80 -4.81 14.14 6.33
C ARG A 80 -3.71 13.12 6.09
N ALA A 81 -3.89 12.26 5.09
CA ALA A 81 -2.88 11.33 4.57
C ALA A 81 -2.04 10.66 5.68
N GLY A 82 -0.73 10.55 5.48
CA GLY A 82 0.21 9.90 6.38
C GLY A 82 0.46 8.47 5.96
N VAL A 83 1.73 8.08 5.90
CA VAL A 83 2.15 6.70 5.62
C VAL A 83 3.01 6.19 6.77
N GLY A 84 2.92 4.90 7.03
CA GLY A 84 3.71 4.21 8.03
C GLY A 84 4.13 2.83 7.53
N MET A 85 5.19 2.30 8.12
CA MET A 85 5.69 0.97 7.86
C MET A 85 6.22 0.38 9.16
N ILE A 86 5.92 -0.89 9.41
CA ILE A 86 6.63 -1.71 10.39
C ILE A 86 7.29 -2.91 9.72
N SER A 87 8.42 -3.35 10.26
CA SER A 87 9.16 -4.52 9.78
C SER A 87 9.72 -5.33 10.95
N ASP A 88 9.46 -6.64 10.95
CA ASP A 88 10.16 -7.60 11.83
C ASP A 88 11.52 -8.02 11.29
N MET A 89 11.82 -7.65 10.04
CA MET A 89 13.10 -7.87 9.39
C MET A 89 14.03 -6.65 9.52
N PRO A 90 15.36 -6.85 9.45
CA PRO A 90 16.33 -5.75 9.47
C PRO A 90 16.09 -4.74 8.35
N VAL A 91 16.01 -3.46 8.71
CA VAL A 91 15.97 -2.32 7.78
C VAL A 91 17.35 -1.69 7.67
N LEU A 92 17.88 -1.61 6.45
CA LEU A 92 19.24 -1.13 6.18
C LEU A 92 19.29 0.37 5.87
N GLU A 93 18.33 0.85 5.07
CA GLU A 93 18.23 2.25 4.67
C GLU A 93 16.76 2.65 4.56
N THR A 94 16.47 3.93 4.78
CA THR A 94 15.11 4.48 4.65
C THR A 94 15.13 5.78 3.87
N ARG A 95 14.06 6.03 3.10
CA ARG A 95 13.85 7.25 2.32
C ARG A 95 12.43 7.74 2.51
N VAL A 96 12.24 9.06 2.55
CA VAL A 96 10.95 9.70 2.83
C VAL A 96 10.67 10.79 1.79
N GLY A 97 9.45 10.79 1.27
CA GLY A 97 8.99 11.73 0.25
C GLY A 97 9.56 11.44 -1.15
N LEU A 98 9.08 12.21 -2.12
CA LEU A 98 9.57 12.20 -3.49
C LEU A 98 10.22 13.54 -3.83
N PRO A 99 11.35 13.56 -4.56
CA PRO A 99 12.02 14.80 -4.94
C PRO A 99 11.10 15.77 -5.70
N GLY A 100 11.14 17.05 -5.36
CA GLY A 100 10.35 18.09 -6.03
C GLY A 100 8.87 18.19 -5.59
N LEU A 101 8.40 17.32 -4.69
CA LEU A 101 7.06 17.41 -4.11
C LEU A 101 7.12 18.10 -2.73
N GLU A 102 7.18 19.43 -2.73
CA GLU A 102 7.43 20.22 -1.51
C GLU A 102 6.17 20.82 -0.86
N GLU A 103 4.99 20.69 -1.47
CA GLU A 103 3.75 21.21 -0.88
C GLU A 103 3.33 20.37 0.34
N ASP A 104 2.68 21.00 1.33
CA ASP A 104 2.22 20.29 2.53
C ASP A 104 1.27 19.12 2.19
N VAL A 105 0.48 19.26 1.13
CA VAL A 105 -0.43 18.21 0.63
C VAL A 105 0.29 16.95 0.12
N ASP A 106 1.59 17.05 -0.22
CA ASP A 106 2.38 15.97 -0.79
C ASP A 106 3.11 15.14 0.27
N SER A 107 3.28 15.68 1.47
CA SER A 107 3.87 14.94 2.59
C SER A 107 2.98 13.82 3.11
N GLY A 108 3.59 12.78 3.68
CA GLY A 108 2.89 11.61 4.22
C GLY A 108 2.29 10.72 3.14
N ARG A 109 3.02 10.53 2.02
CA ARG A 109 2.54 9.79 0.84
C ARG A 109 3.53 8.81 0.24
N TRP A 110 4.79 8.87 0.61
CA TRP A 110 5.84 8.00 0.06
C TRP A 110 6.92 7.76 1.11
N ILE A 111 7.16 6.49 1.44
CA ILE A 111 8.32 6.07 2.23
C ILE A 111 8.88 4.78 1.63
N GLU A 112 10.19 4.60 1.76
CA GLU A 112 10.90 3.41 1.30
C GLU A 112 11.75 2.84 2.44
N ALA A 113 11.85 1.53 2.50
CA ALA A 113 12.78 0.82 3.37
C ALA A 113 13.48 -0.29 2.61
N ASP A 114 14.80 -0.37 2.73
CA ASP A 114 15.59 -1.49 2.24
C ASP A 114 15.57 -2.60 3.30
N VAL A 115 14.77 -3.63 3.07
CA VAL A 115 14.54 -4.74 3.99
C VAL A 115 15.42 -5.91 3.59
N ARG A 116 16.17 -6.46 4.55
CA ARG A 116 17.00 -7.65 4.33
C ARG A 116 16.25 -8.90 4.81
N THR A 117 16.02 -9.84 3.89
CA THR A 117 15.39 -11.13 4.20
C THR A 117 16.35 -12.07 4.93
N GLU A 118 15.83 -13.18 5.47
CA GLU A 118 16.65 -14.20 6.16
C GLU A 118 17.67 -14.86 5.23
N GLN A 119 17.32 -15.01 3.96
CA GLN A 119 18.16 -15.56 2.89
C GLN A 119 19.24 -14.56 2.44
N GLY A 120 19.20 -13.31 2.93
CA GLY A 120 20.18 -12.27 2.67
C GLY A 120 19.86 -11.39 1.46
N TYR A 121 18.71 -11.57 0.81
CA TYR A 121 18.25 -10.66 -0.25
C TYR A 121 17.91 -9.30 0.36
N VAL A 122 18.20 -8.23 -0.36
CA VAL A 122 17.79 -6.87 0.02
C VAL A 122 16.74 -6.40 -0.98
N ILE A 123 15.57 -6.06 -0.46
CA ILE A 123 14.40 -5.63 -1.23
C ILE A 123 14.02 -4.22 -0.80
N THR A 124 13.87 -3.30 -1.74
CA THR A 124 13.27 -1.99 -1.46
C THR A 124 11.76 -2.14 -1.40
N VAL A 125 11.19 -2.00 -0.21
CA VAL A 125 9.73 -1.94 -0.01
C VAL A 125 9.32 -0.48 0.02
N VAL A 126 8.38 -0.10 -0.84
CA VAL A 126 7.78 1.23 -0.85
C VAL A 126 6.36 1.16 -0.32
N CYS A 127 6.02 2.07 0.59
CA CYS A 127 4.66 2.35 1.03
C CYS A 127 4.19 3.67 0.41
N VAL A 128 3.18 3.60 -0.48
CA VAL A 128 2.64 4.76 -1.20
C VAL A 128 1.18 5.04 -0.87
N TYR A 129 0.81 6.32 -0.79
CA TYR A 129 -0.56 6.79 -0.78
C TYR A 129 -0.74 7.87 -1.85
N VAL A 130 -1.18 7.45 -3.04
CA VAL A 130 -1.45 8.35 -4.16
C VAL A 130 -2.60 9.27 -3.79
N HIS A 131 -2.55 10.54 -4.23
CA HIS A 131 -3.67 11.46 -4.05
C HIS A 131 -4.97 10.84 -4.57
N ALA A 132 -6.02 10.85 -3.76
CA ALA A 132 -7.34 10.44 -4.21
C ALA A 132 -7.75 11.17 -5.49
N GLY A 133 -7.38 12.45 -5.63
CA GLY A 133 -7.67 13.31 -6.79
C GLY A 133 -8.88 14.21 -6.58
N GLY A 134 -9.37 14.80 -7.67
CA GLY A 134 -10.57 15.61 -7.71
C GLY A 134 -11.36 15.40 -9.01
N LEU A 135 -12.42 16.17 -9.20
CA LEU A 135 -13.07 16.27 -10.52
C LEU A 135 -12.17 17.04 -11.48
N VAL A 136 -12.49 17.00 -12.78
CA VAL A 136 -11.80 17.81 -13.79
C VAL A 136 -11.76 19.28 -13.36
N ASP A 137 -10.60 19.92 -13.50
CA ASP A 137 -10.31 21.31 -13.08
C ASP A 137 -10.27 21.56 -11.55
N ASP A 138 -10.31 20.51 -10.71
CA ASP A 138 -10.00 20.61 -9.28
C ASP A 138 -8.45 20.69 -9.11
N PRO A 139 -7.90 21.62 -8.30
CA PRO A 139 -6.48 21.64 -7.97
C PRO A 139 -5.89 20.30 -7.53
N LYS A 140 -6.70 19.42 -6.92
CA LYS A 140 -6.30 18.06 -6.53
C LYS A 140 -5.99 17.15 -7.71
N GLU A 141 -6.59 17.38 -8.87
CA GLU A 141 -6.28 16.65 -10.10
C GLU A 141 -4.83 16.94 -10.52
N ALA A 142 -4.45 18.23 -10.55
CA ALA A 142 -3.09 18.64 -10.85
C ALA A 142 -2.07 18.08 -9.83
N GLN A 143 -2.42 18.07 -8.54
CA GLN A 143 -1.60 17.46 -7.49
C GLN A 143 -1.42 15.95 -7.70
N LYS A 144 -2.49 15.23 -8.07
CA LYS A 144 -2.43 13.78 -8.36
C LYS A 144 -1.52 13.48 -9.54
N TYR A 145 -1.68 14.18 -10.67
CA TYR A 145 -0.84 13.92 -11.84
C TYR A 145 0.61 14.32 -11.64
N ARG A 146 0.89 15.45 -10.97
CA ARG A 146 2.25 15.83 -10.59
C ARG A 146 2.90 14.75 -9.72
N PHE A 147 2.16 14.22 -8.74
CA PHE A 147 2.63 13.11 -7.92
C PHE A 147 2.90 11.84 -8.76
N LEU A 148 1.99 11.47 -9.65
CA LEU A 148 2.13 10.30 -10.52
C LEU A 148 3.33 10.41 -11.48
N ASP A 149 3.60 11.62 -12.01
CA ASP A 149 4.77 11.88 -12.85
C ASP A 149 6.06 11.63 -12.08
N THR A 150 6.23 12.26 -10.91
CA THR A 150 7.43 12.07 -10.07
C THR A 150 7.54 10.66 -9.51
N MET A 151 6.42 10.04 -9.14
CA MET A 151 6.37 8.63 -8.73
C MET A 151 6.86 7.72 -9.86
N THR A 152 6.44 7.98 -11.11
CA THR A 152 6.88 7.20 -12.27
C THR A 152 8.38 7.32 -12.49
N GLU A 153 8.96 8.51 -12.32
CA GLU A 153 10.41 8.69 -12.38
C GLU A 153 11.14 7.88 -11.30
N ARG A 154 10.62 7.87 -10.07
CA ARG A 154 11.22 7.06 -9.00
C ARG A 154 11.07 5.56 -9.25
N MET A 155 9.92 5.13 -9.74
CA MET A 155 9.68 3.73 -10.15
C MET A 155 10.64 3.32 -11.28
N GLN A 156 10.96 4.21 -12.22
CA GLN A 156 11.97 3.92 -13.25
C GLN A 156 13.35 3.69 -12.63
N GLN A 157 13.78 4.52 -11.68
CA GLN A 157 15.07 4.34 -11.01
C GLN A 157 15.15 3.00 -10.26
N LEU A 158 14.08 2.61 -9.56
CA LEU A 158 14.00 1.32 -8.87
C LEU A 158 14.08 0.15 -9.86
N GLN A 159 13.43 0.30 -11.01
CA GLN A 159 13.44 -0.70 -12.07
C GLN A 159 14.81 -0.80 -12.76
N ASP A 160 15.44 0.33 -13.08
CA ASP A 160 16.78 0.39 -13.67
C ASP A 160 17.81 -0.30 -12.76
N GLU A 161 17.69 -0.06 -11.45
CA GLU A 161 18.52 -0.74 -10.45
C GLU A 161 18.31 -2.26 -10.51
N ALA A 162 17.06 -2.73 -10.41
CA ALA A 162 16.72 -4.15 -10.47
C ALA A 162 17.18 -4.81 -11.79
N ALA A 163 16.97 -4.16 -12.92
CA ALA A 163 17.35 -4.64 -14.25
C ALA A 163 18.87 -4.74 -14.43
N SER A 164 19.64 -3.92 -13.70
CA SER A 164 21.10 -3.99 -13.68
C SER A 164 21.68 -5.06 -12.73
N GLY A 165 20.81 -5.89 -12.12
CA GLY A 165 21.18 -6.91 -11.13
C GLY A 165 21.33 -6.37 -9.70
N GLY A 166 20.80 -5.18 -9.44
CA GLY A 166 20.76 -4.56 -8.12
C GLY A 166 19.59 -5.04 -7.27
N ARG A 167 19.17 -4.22 -6.29
CA ARG A 167 18.06 -4.57 -5.40
C ARG A 167 16.75 -4.68 -6.19
N GLN A 168 15.95 -5.68 -5.83
CA GLN A 168 14.58 -5.78 -6.31
C GLN A 168 13.68 -4.85 -5.51
N ALA A 169 12.54 -4.46 -6.08
CA ALA A 169 11.62 -3.51 -5.45
C ALA A 169 10.17 -3.99 -5.51
N VAL A 170 9.41 -3.58 -4.50
CA VAL A 170 7.95 -3.71 -4.48
C VAL A 170 7.35 -2.38 -4.04
N VAL A 171 6.48 -1.84 -4.89
CA VAL A 171 5.73 -0.62 -4.65
C VAL A 171 4.32 -0.99 -4.25
N CYS A 172 4.00 -0.83 -2.97
CA CYS A 172 2.72 -1.22 -2.43
C CYS A 172 2.02 -0.08 -1.70
N GLY A 173 0.70 -0.09 -1.76
CA GLY A 173 -0.07 1.04 -1.23
C GLY A 173 -1.46 1.17 -1.81
N ASP A 174 -2.10 2.28 -1.48
CA ASP A 174 -3.35 2.73 -2.07
C ASP A 174 -3.02 3.71 -3.21
N PHE A 175 -3.27 3.24 -4.43
CA PHE A 175 -3.00 3.97 -5.66
C PHE A 175 -4.15 4.91 -6.03
N ASN A 176 -5.32 4.78 -5.40
CA ASN A 176 -6.54 5.50 -5.77
C ASN A 176 -6.84 5.41 -7.29
N ILE A 177 -6.50 4.28 -7.92
CA ILE A 177 -6.78 3.99 -9.33
C ILE A 177 -7.18 2.52 -9.45
N ALA A 178 -8.32 2.24 -10.08
CA ALA A 178 -8.66 0.91 -10.58
C ALA A 178 -8.11 0.78 -12.02
N HIS A 179 -7.39 -0.31 -12.31
CA HIS A 179 -6.73 -0.46 -13.61
C HIS A 179 -7.72 -0.91 -14.69
N ASN A 180 -8.21 -2.13 -14.61
CA ASN A 180 -9.02 -2.76 -15.66
C ASN A 180 -10.52 -2.75 -15.33
N PRO A 181 -11.42 -3.00 -16.32
CA PRO A 181 -12.86 -3.15 -16.05
C PRO A 181 -13.18 -4.23 -15.01
N ILE A 182 -12.32 -5.23 -14.88
CA ILE A 182 -12.41 -6.28 -13.87
C ILE A 182 -12.04 -5.81 -12.47
N ASP A 183 -11.45 -4.62 -12.31
CA ASP A 183 -10.99 -4.08 -11.03
C ASP A 183 -12.04 -3.26 -10.26
N LEU A 184 -13.23 -3.09 -10.82
CA LEU A 184 -14.31 -2.37 -10.13
C LEU A 184 -15.69 -2.83 -10.56
N LYS A 185 -16.67 -2.66 -9.68
CA LYS A 185 -18.07 -2.84 -10.03
C LYS A 185 -18.56 -1.71 -10.95
N ASN A 186 -19.29 -2.08 -12.00
CA ASN A 186 -19.93 -1.15 -12.96
C ASN A 186 -18.91 -0.20 -13.64
N PRO A 187 -17.91 -0.71 -14.37
CA PRO A 187 -16.85 0.11 -14.98
C PRO A 187 -17.38 1.20 -15.91
N LYS A 188 -18.40 0.89 -16.73
CA LYS A 188 -18.97 1.84 -17.70
C LYS A 188 -19.53 3.13 -17.07
N SER A 189 -20.14 3.03 -15.89
CA SER A 189 -20.66 4.23 -15.20
C SER A 189 -19.58 5.02 -14.48
N ASN A 190 -18.39 4.46 -14.31
CA ASN A 190 -17.28 5.06 -13.58
C ASN A 190 -16.15 5.55 -14.48
N GLU A 191 -16.25 5.39 -15.80
CA GLU A 191 -15.20 5.75 -16.77
C GLU A 191 -14.78 7.23 -16.70
N ASN A 192 -15.69 8.10 -16.24
CA ASN A 192 -15.41 9.53 -16.04
C ASN A 192 -15.43 9.92 -14.55
N ASN A 193 -15.14 8.98 -13.66
CA ASN A 193 -15.00 9.23 -12.24
C ASN A 193 -13.53 9.13 -11.84
N ASN A 194 -13.17 9.97 -10.87
CA ASN A 194 -11.85 9.95 -10.26
C ASN A 194 -11.53 8.55 -9.68
N GLY A 195 -10.32 8.07 -9.98
CA GLY A 195 -9.85 6.72 -9.71
C GLY A 195 -10.14 5.72 -10.81
N TYR A 196 -10.79 6.12 -11.91
CA TYR A 196 -10.97 5.28 -13.09
C TYR A 196 -10.93 6.06 -14.41
N PHE A 197 -10.38 7.28 -14.41
CA PHE A 197 -10.21 8.04 -15.64
C PHE A 197 -9.23 7.34 -16.60
N PRO A 198 -9.43 7.43 -17.92
CA PRO A 198 -8.48 6.88 -18.89
C PRO A 198 -7.03 7.34 -18.68
N ARG A 199 -6.84 8.62 -18.29
CA ARG A 199 -5.50 9.17 -18.03
C ARG A 199 -4.83 8.56 -16.79
N GLU A 200 -5.59 8.23 -15.76
CA GLU A 200 -5.07 7.57 -14.56
C GLU A 200 -4.62 6.15 -14.89
N ARG A 201 -5.45 5.41 -15.63
CA ARG A 201 -5.13 4.05 -16.09
C ARG A 201 -3.90 4.00 -16.98
N ALA A 202 -3.67 5.03 -17.80
CA ALA A 202 -2.50 5.12 -18.67
C ALA A 202 -1.16 5.12 -17.90
N TYR A 203 -1.13 5.57 -16.64
CA TYR A 203 0.08 5.42 -15.80
C TYR A 203 0.31 3.95 -15.44
N MET A 204 -0.75 3.22 -15.11
CA MET A 204 -0.66 1.79 -14.79
C MET A 204 -0.25 0.98 -16.02
N ASP A 205 -0.85 1.27 -17.18
CA ASP A 205 -0.45 0.70 -18.48
C ASP A 205 1.05 0.96 -18.73
N LYS A 206 1.53 2.18 -18.49
CA LYS A 206 2.95 2.50 -18.63
C LYS A 206 3.84 1.68 -17.71
N TRP A 207 3.49 1.56 -16.43
CA TRP A 207 4.32 0.81 -15.46
C TRP A 207 4.40 -0.67 -15.83
N ILE A 208 3.30 -1.26 -16.31
CA ILE A 208 3.24 -2.68 -16.67
C ILE A 208 3.87 -2.93 -18.04
N ASP A 209 3.41 -2.22 -19.07
CA ASP A 209 3.75 -2.53 -20.46
C ASP A 209 5.11 -1.97 -20.91
N GLN A 210 5.61 -0.93 -20.24
CA GLN A 210 6.83 -0.21 -20.66
C GLN A 210 7.94 -0.24 -19.61
N MET A 211 7.62 -0.51 -18.35
CA MET A 211 8.58 -0.54 -17.25
C MET A 211 8.64 -1.93 -16.59
N ASP A 212 8.00 -2.95 -17.18
CA ASP A 212 8.07 -4.34 -16.72
C ASP A 212 7.65 -4.58 -15.25
N TYR A 213 6.93 -3.65 -14.61
CA TYR A 213 6.37 -3.91 -13.29
C TYR A 213 5.26 -4.96 -13.40
N VAL A 214 5.25 -5.90 -12.46
CA VAL A 214 4.20 -6.92 -12.38
C VAL A 214 3.19 -6.50 -11.31
N ASP A 215 1.92 -6.40 -11.69
CA ASP A 215 0.80 -6.39 -10.74
C ASP A 215 0.65 -7.78 -10.14
N VAL A 216 1.29 -8.01 -8.99
CA VAL A 216 1.46 -9.36 -8.42
C VAL A 216 0.12 -9.99 -8.05
N MET A 217 -0.84 -9.19 -7.58
CA MET A 217 -2.17 -9.71 -7.26
C MET A 217 -2.88 -10.17 -8.54
N ARG A 218 -2.81 -9.40 -9.63
CA ARG A 218 -3.46 -9.77 -10.89
C ARG A 218 -2.79 -10.98 -11.53
N ASP A 219 -1.47 -11.08 -11.49
CA ASP A 219 -0.71 -12.24 -11.97
C ASP A 219 -1.14 -13.54 -11.26
N LEU A 220 -1.29 -13.48 -9.93
CA LEU A 220 -1.74 -14.63 -9.13
C LEU A 220 -3.25 -14.93 -9.28
N ALA A 221 -4.09 -13.91 -9.42
CA ALA A 221 -5.55 -14.05 -9.48
C ALA A 221 -6.07 -14.45 -10.87
N GLY A 222 -5.33 -14.09 -11.92
CA GLY A 222 -5.78 -14.20 -13.31
C GLY A 222 -6.92 -13.23 -13.66
N ASP A 223 -7.60 -13.49 -14.77
CA ASP A 223 -8.65 -12.62 -15.34
C ASP A 223 -10.02 -12.83 -14.67
N ILE A 224 -10.07 -12.65 -13.35
CA ILE A 224 -11.32 -12.67 -12.58
C ILE A 224 -11.76 -11.26 -12.19
N GLN A 225 -13.07 -11.05 -12.09
CA GLN A 225 -13.62 -9.80 -11.55
C GLN A 225 -13.27 -9.66 -10.07
N GLY A 226 -12.68 -8.53 -9.68
CA GLY A 226 -12.04 -8.35 -8.39
C GLY A 226 -10.80 -9.25 -8.25
N PRO A 227 -10.46 -9.70 -7.03
CA PRO A 227 -10.99 -9.23 -5.74
C PRO A 227 -10.85 -7.72 -5.56
N TYR A 228 -11.79 -7.08 -4.88
CA TYR A 228 -11.73 -5.65 -4.57
C TYR A 228 -11.05 -5.42 -3.24
N THR A 229 -10.47 -4.24 -3.05
CA THR A 229 -9.79 -3.86 -1.80
C THR A 229 -10.47 -2.69 -1.11
N TRP A 230 -11.40 -1.99 -1.77
CA TRP A 230 -12.12 -0.85 -1.24
C TRP A 230 -13.63 -0.93 -1.52
N TRP A 231 -14.43 -0.50 -0.54
CA TRP A 231 -15.87 -0.30 -0.70
C TRP A 231 -16.32 0.97 0.00
N SER A 232 -17.20 1.75 -0.63
CA SER A 232 -17.78 2.93 0.00
C SER A 232 -18.42 2.61 1.36
N GLN A 233 -18.20 3.47 2.35
CA GLN A 233 -18.95 3.45 3.62
C GLN A 233 -20.42 3.90 3.44
N ARG A 234 -20.78 4.42 2.27
CA ARG A 234 -22.14 4.91 2.00
C ARG A 234 -22.99 3.83 1.34
N GLY A 235 -24.23 3.72 1.81
CA GLY A 235 -25.20 2.78 1.25
C GLY A 235 -24.80 1.33 1.49
N ARG A 236 -25.16 0.44 0.56
CA ARG A 236 -24.94 -1.01 0.67
C ARG A 236 -23.81 -1.51 -0.24
N ALA A 237 -22.80 -0.67 -0.49
CA ALA A 237 -21.71 -1.03 -1.39
C ALA A 237 -20.94 -2.26 -0.88
N PHE A 238 -20.67 -2.30 0.43
CA PHE A 238 -20.01 -3.44 1.05
C PHE A 238 -20.86 -4.73 0.96
N ASP A 239 -22.14 -4.67 1.36
CA ASP A 239 -23.01 -5.87 1.36
C ASP A 239 -23.24 -6.44 -0.05
N ASN A 240 -23.33 -5.57 -1.05
CA ASN A 240 -23.54 -5.95 -2.45
C ASN A 240 -22.25 -6.27 -3.20
N ASP A 241 -21.10 -6.18 -2.53
CA ASP A 241 -19.77 -6.30 -3.12
C ASP A 241 -19.55 -5.37 -4.33
N SER A 242 -20.07 -4.15 -4.23
CA SER A 242 -19.84 -3.07 -5.20
C SER A 242 -18.53 -2.34 -4.87
N GLY A 243 -17.42 -3.05 -5.02
CA GLY A 243 -16.08 -2.58 -4.65
C GLY A 243 -15.22 -2.14 -5.82
N TRP A 244 -14.03 -1.64 -5.47
CA TRP A 244 -12.94 -1.24 -6.35
C TRP A 244 -11.64 -1.86 -5.83
N ARG A 245 -10.72 -2.24 -6.72
CA ARG A 245 -9.35 -2.61 -6.39
C ARG A 245 -8.48 -1.37 -6.53
N LEU A 246 -8.09 -0.81 -5.40
CA LEU A 246 -7.30 0.43 -5.31
C LEU A 246 -5.93 0.18 -4.68
N ASP A 247 -5.76 -0.96 -4.01
CA ASP A 247 -4.55 -1.33 -3.29
C ASP A 247 -3.77 -2.38 -4.09
N TYR A 248 -2.48 -2.14 -4.28
CA TYR A 248 -1.62 -2.94 -5.17
C TYR A 248 -0.30 -3.30 -4.51
N GLN A 249 0.37 -4.30 -5.07
CA GLN A 249 1.82 -4.49 -4.97
C GLN A 249 2.37 -4.64 -6.39
N PHE A 250 3.05 -3.61 -6.88
CA PHE A 250 3.80 -3.65 -8.13
C PHE A 250 5.23 -4.08 -7.82
N ALA A 251 5.62 -5.26 -8.27
CA ALA A 251 6.97 -5.78 -8.03
C ALA A 251 7.80 -5.77 -9.31
N THR A 252 9.11 -5.62 -9.15
CA THR A 252 10.06 -5.91 -10.24
C THR A 252 9.97 -7.39 -10.63
N PRO A 253 10.24 -7.76 -11.90
CA PRO A 253 9.95 -9.11 -12.42
C PRO A 253 10.53 -10.26 -11.60
N GLU A 254 11.77 -10.15 -11.12
CA GLU A 254 12.43 -11.22 -10.37
C GLU A 254 11.78 -11.45 -9.01
N LEU A 255 11.40 -10.38 -8.30
CA LEU A 255 10.66 -10.49 -7.04
C LEU A 255 9.25 -11.04 -7.28
N ALA A 256 8.58 -10.59 -8.34
CA ALA A 256 7.25 -11.07 -8.70
C ALA A 256 7.22 -12.59 -8.93
N GLN A 257 8.25 -13.17 -9.55
CA GLN A 257 8.39 -14.64 -9.72
C GLN A 257 8.47 -15.40 -8.40
N GLN A 258 8.80 -14.72 -7.31
CA GLN A 258 8.85 -15.32 -5.98
C GLN A 258 7.51 -15.26 -5.25
N ALA A 259 6.50 -14.59 -5.81
CA ALA A 259 5.17 -14.59 -5.25
C ALA A 259 4.58 -16.02 -5.25
N ARG A 260 3.91 -16.39 -4.16
CA ARG A 260 3.32 -17.73 -3.95
C ARG A 260 1.82 -17.70 -3.68
N GLY A 261 1.29 -16.54 -3.28
CA GLY A 261 -0.10 -16.40 -2.92
C GLY A 261 -0.41 -15.00 -2.41
N PHE A 262 -1.70 -14.66 -2.42
CA PHE A 262 -2.20 -13.41 -1.89
C PHE A 262 -3.47 -13.64 -1.06
N VAL A 263 -3.73 -12.72 -0.15
CA VAL A 263 -4.96 -12.64 0.62
C VAL A 263 -5.45 -11.20 0.58
N VAL A 264 -6.71 -11.02 0.18
CA VAL A 264 -7.45 -9.78 0.47
C VAL A 264 -8.34 -10.04 1.66
N ASP A 265 -7.97 -9.53 2.83
CA ASP A 265 -8.67 -9.83 4.08
C ASP A 265 -9.89 -8.92 4.27
N ARG A 266 -10.90 -9.19 3.45
CA ARG A 266 -12.19 -8.50 3.54
C ARG A 266 -12.94 -8.96 4.78
N ALA A 267 -13.35 -7.99 5.60
CA ALA A 267 -14.17 -8.24 6.78
C ALA A 267 -15.46 -9.04 6.44
N SER A 268 -15.93 -9.88 7.36
CA SER A 268 -17.09 -10.75 7.12
C SER A 268 -18.42 -10.01 7.07
N SER A 269 -18.49 -8.81 7.66
CA SER A 269 -19.68 -7.96 7.71
C SER A 269 -19.28 -6.48 7.74
N TYR A 270 -20.21 -5.60 7.35
CA TYR A 270 -19.99 -4.15 7.32
C TYR A 270 -19.50 -3.60 8.68
N ASP A 271 -20.08 -4.04 9.78
CA ASP A 271 -19.75 -3.53 11.13
C ASP A 271 -18.42 -4.05 11.67
N SER A 272 -17.91 -5.16 11.12
CA SER A 272 -16.59 -5.72 11.49
C SER A 272 -15.40 -5.04 10.80
N ARG A 273 -15.66 -4.06 9.92
CA ARG A 273 -14.61 -3.34 9.18
C ARG A 273 -13.92 -2.32 10.07
N TRP A 274 -12.58 -2.35 10.09
CA TRP A 274 -11.79 -1.29 10.72
C TRP A 274 -11.40 -0.15 9.76
N SER A 275 -11.46 -0.38 8.45
CA SER A 275 -11.29 0.63 7.39
C SER A 275 -12.33 0.46 6.29
N ASP A 276 -12.43 1.44 5.39
CA ASP A 276 -13.11 1.23 4.11
C ASP A 276 -12.33 0.35 3.13
N HIS A 277 -11.05 0.15 3.39
CA HIS A 277 -10.20 -0.80 2.69
C HIS A 277 -10.07 -2.14 3.42
N ALA A 278 -9.70 -3.19 2.68
CA ALA A 278 -9.25 -4.47 3.18
C ALA A 278 -7.72 -4.61 2.99
N PRO A 279 -6.98 -5.21 3.93
CA PRO A 279 -5.58 -5.54 3.74
C PRO A 279 -5.34 -6.39 2.50
N LEU A 280 -4.28 -6.08 1.76
CA LEU A 280 -3.71 -6.95 0.74
C LEU A 280 -2.37 -7.47 1.23
N THR A 281 -2.31 -8.78 1.49
CA THR A 281 -1.08 -9.49 1.85
C THR A 281 -0.63 -10.35 0.69
N ILE A 282 0.66 -10.31 0.36
CA ILE A 282 1.30 -11.21 -0.61
C ILE A 282 2.47 -11.91 0.07
N SER A 283 2.59 -13.22 -0.18
CA SER A 283 3.71 -14.04 0.29
C SER A 283 4.72 -14.25 -0.84
N TYR A 284 5.99 -14.03 -0.55
CA TYR A 284 7.13 -14.21 -1.44
C TYR A 284 8.10 -15.24 -0.86
N ASP A 285 8.73 -16.04 -1.71
CA ASP A 285 9.67 -17.10 -1.35
C ASP A 285 11.12 -16.60 -1.40
N VAL A 286 11.40 -15.55 -0.63
CA VAL A 286 12.67 -14.82 -0.55
C VAL A 286 13.05 -14.46 0.87
#